data_AF-A0A7S2MYD8-F1
#
_entry.id   AF-A0A7S2MYD8-F1
#
_cell.length_a   1.000
_cell.length_b   1.000
_cell.length_c   1.000
_cell.angle_alpha   90.00
_cell.angle_beta   90.00
_cell.angle_gamma   90.00
#
_symmetry.space_group_name_H-M   'P 1'
#
loop_
_entity.id
_entity.type
_entity.pdbx_description
1 polymer ?
#
loop_
_entity_poly.entity_id
_entity_poly.type
_entity_poly.pdbx_seq_one_letter_code
_entity_poly.pdbx_strand_id
1 'polypeptide(L)'
;QKSKALAAFEPAEFYLNTGIGLLDRNSWTDHYDLCLELFRSCAEAEYCISNFDEMNKMIDTIFVNARCLDDKIDAYFTLIRGLFAQANGPQASKVGLLVLSQLGESFPTFSDIKSITVAEFAKVKQIIGRKTDDELLTITAMEDGHKIAA
;
A
#
# COMPACT_ATOMS: atom_id res chain seq x y z
N GLN A 1 6.16 -23.52 -5.27
CA GLN A 1 5.99 -22.72 -4.03
C GLN A 1 4.68 -21.93 -3.98
N LYS A 2 4.13 -21.42 -5.08
CA LYS A 2 2.81 -20.74 -5.12
C LYS A 2 1.65 -21.52 -4.47
N SER A 3 1.53 -22.82 -4.75
CA SER A 3 0.46 -23.67 -4.19
C SER A 3 0.55 -23.90 -2.67
N LYS A 4 1.76 -23.88 -2.07
CA LYS A 4 1.92 -24.00 -0.61
C LYS A 4 1.52 -22.74 0.14
N ALA A 5 1.75 -21.57 -0.47
CA ALA A 5 1.34 -20.29 0.12
C ALA A 5 -0.19 -20.15 0.10
N LEU A 6 -0.83 -20.46 -1.03
CA LEU A 6 -2.31 -20.51 -1.15
C LEU A 6 -2.94 -21.43 -0.09
N ALA A 7 -2.37 -22.61 0.13
CA ALA A 7 -2.85 -23.56 1.14
C ALA A 7 -2.74 -23.07 2.60
N ALA A 8 -1.94 -22.03 2.88
CA ALA A 8 -1.87 -21.41 4.20
C ALA A 8 -2.81 -20.20 4.34
N PHE A 9 -3.15 -19.56 3.23
CA PHE A 9 -4.05 -18.40 3.22
C PHE A 9 -5.52 -18.80 3.41
N GLU A 10 -5.96 -19.96 2.91
CA GLU A 10 -7.33 -20.46 3.17
C GLU A 10 -7.61 -20.68 4.67
N PRO A 11 -6.77 -21.39 5.45
CA PRO A 11 -6.95 -21.46 6.91
C PRO A 11 -6.85 -20.11 7.60
N ALA A 12 -5.96 -19.23 7.13
CA ALA A 12 -5.80 -17.89 7.72
C ALA A 12 -7.08 -17.05 7.51
N GLU A 13 -7.63 -17.05 6.30
CA GLU A 13 -8.90 -16.40 5.96
C GLU A 13 -10.02 -16.87 6.90
N PHE A 14 -10.17 -18.19 7.11
CA PHE A 14 -11.17 -18.72 8.03
C PHE A 14 -11.05 -18.16 9.46
N TYR A 15 -9.84 -18.14 10.03
CA TYR A 15 -9.62 -17.62 11.38
C TYR A 15 -9.83 -16.11 11.46
N LEU A 16 -9.41 -15.37 10.42
CA LEU A 16 -9.57 -13.92 10.34
C LEU A 16 -11.05 -13.54 10.25
N ASN A 17 -11.81 -14.19 9.36
CA ASN A 17 -13.26 -13.98 9.23
C ASN A 17 -14.01 -14.40 10.50
N THR A 18 -13.58 -15.47 11.17
CA THR A 18 -14.12 -15.84 12.49
C THR A 18 -13.85 -14.74 13.52
N GLY A 19 -12.63 -14.19 13.57
CA GLY A 19 -12.27 -13.08 14.45
C GLY A 19 -13.13 -11.84 14.18
N ILE A 20 -13.34 -11.50 12.91
CA ILE A 20 -14.20 -10.37 12.50
C ILE A 20 -15.64 -10.60 12.93
N GLY A 21 -16.16 -11.83 12.78
CA GLY A 21 -17.50 -12.20 13.22
C GLY A 21 -17.72 -12.15 14.74
N LEU A 22 -16.63 -12.14 15.53
CA LEU A 22 -16.67 -12.00 16.99
C LEU A 22 -16.57 -10.54 17.46
N LEU A 23 -16.28 -9.60 16.56
CA LEU A 23 -16.24 -8.18 16.89
C LEU A 23 -17.66 -7.67 17.21
N ASP A 24 -17.75 -6.84 18.24
CA ASP A 24 -18.97 -6.11 18.55
C ASP A 24 -19.03 -4.78 17.79
N ARG A 25 -20.13 -4.03 17.94
CA ARG A 25 -20.30 -2.74 17.24
C ARG A 25 -19.28 -1.68 17.66
N ASN A 26 -18.73 -1.78 18.87
CA ASN A 26 -17.84 -0.78 19.42
C ASN A 26 -16.36 -1.13 19.24
N SER A 27 -16.05 -2.31 18.69
CA SER A 27 -14.69 -2.83 18.59
C SER A 27 -13.73 -1.89 17.84
N TRP A 28 -14.18 -1.17 16.81
CA TRP A 28 -13.36 -0.15 16.13
C TRP A 28 -13.01 1.05 17.02
N THR A 29 -13.81 1.33 18.05
CA THR A 29 -13.54 2.37 19.05
C THR A 29 -12.69 1.82 20.19
N ASP A 30 -13.10 0.68 20.74
CA ASP A 30 -12.52 0.10 21.96
C ASP A 30 -11.20 -0.64 21.70
N HIS A 31 -11.06 -1.21 20.50
CA HIS A 31 -9.96 -2.08 20.07
C HIS A 31 -9.49 -1.73 18.66
N TYR A 32 -9.24 -0.45 18.42
CA TYR A 32 -8.89 0.10 17.09
C TYR A 32 -7.73 -0.63 16.41
N ASP A 33 -6.58 -0.77 17.08
CA ASP A 33 -5.38 -1.35 16.48
C ASP A 33 -5.62 -2.82 16.08
N LEU A 34 -6.33 -3.57 16.92
CA LEU A 34 -6.72 -4.95 16.65
C LEU A 34 -7.65 -5.03 15.43
N CYS A 35 -8.67 -4.16 15.37
CA CYS A 35 -9.57 -4.14 14.22
C CYS A 35 -8.81 -3.79 12.94
N LEU A 36 -7.97 -2.76 12.99
CA LEU A 36 -7.18 -2.34 11.84
C LEU A 36 -6.28 -3.48 11.32
N GLU A 37 -5.55 -4.15 12.19
CA GLU A 37 -4.70 -5.29 11.83
C GLU A 37 -5.51 -6.48 11.31
N LEU A 38 -6.64 -6.78 11.93
CA LEU A 38 -7.50 -7.92 11.56
C LEU A 38 -8.10 -7.73 10.16
N PHE A 39 -8.67 -6.56 9.89
CA PHE A 39 -9.25 -6.25 8.58
C PHE A 39 -8.16 -6.15 7.51
N ARG A 40 -6.98 -5.60 7.81
CA ARG A 40 -5.82 -5.59 6.88
C ARG A 40 -5.39 -6.99 6.51
N SER A 41 -5.17 -7.84 7.51
CA SER A 41 -4.75 -9.23 7.33
C SER A 41 -5.79 -10.01 6.52
N CYS A 42 -7.08 -9.78 6.79
CA CYS A 42 -8.17 -10.40 6.04
C CYS A 42 -8.17 -9.95 4.58
N ALA A 43 -8.07 -8.65 4.31
CA ALA A 43 -7.99 -8.13 2.94
C ALA A 43 -6.83 -8.75 2.15
N GLU A 44 -5.65 -8.91 2.76
CA GLU A 44 -4.50 -9.53 2.09
C GLU A 44 -4.69 -11.04 1.87
N ALA A 45 -5.31 -11.76 2.82
CA ALA A 45 -5.63 -13.17 2.66
C ALA A 45 -6.61 -13.39 1.50
N GLU A 46 -7.69 -12.60 1.45
CA GLU A 46 -8.70 -12.62 0.39
C GLU A 46 -8.09 -12.29 -0.99
N TYR A 47 -7.18 -11.29 -1.05
CA TYR A 47 -6.39 -11.01 -2.25
C TYR A 47 -5.57 -12.24 -2.68
N CYS A 48 -4.88 -12.89 -1.73
CA CYS A 48 -4.02 -14.04 -2.03
C CYS A 48 -4.81 -15.22 -2.63
N ILE A 49 -6.05 -15.44 -2.18
CA ILE A 49 -6.94 -16.49 -2.71
C ILE A 49 -7.82 -15.99 -3.88
N SER A 50 -7.56 -14.79 -4.40
CA SER A 50 -8.28 -14.16 -5.52
C SER A 50 -9.78 -13.89 -5.26
N ASN A 51 -10.19 -13.77 -4.00
CA ASN A 51 -11.53 -13.35 -3.61
C ASN A 51 -11.60 -11.81 -3.52
N PHE A 52 -11.60 -11.16 -4.70
CA PHE A 52 -11.50 -9.71 -4.78
C PHE A 52 -12.73 -8.97 -4.23
N ASP A 53 -13.91 -9.60 -4.24
CA ASP A 53 -15.13 -9.00 -3.70
C ASP A 53 -15.05 -8.83 -2.19
N GLU A 54 -14.59 -9.85 -1.46
CA GLU A 54 -14.43 -9.77 -0.01
C GLU A 54 -13.23 -8.89 0.37
N MET A 55 -12.13 -8.98 -0.38
CA MET A 55 -11.00 -8.05 -0.27
C MET A 55 -11.47 -6.59 -0.31
N ASN A 56 -12.32 -6.22 -1.29
CA ASN A 56 -12.84 -4.85 -1.40
C ASN A 56 -13.70 -4.46 -0.21
N LYS A 57 -14.55 -5.35 0.32
CA LYS A 57 -15.36 -5.06 1.53
C LYS A 57 -14.51 -4.80 2.76
N MET A 58 -13.44 -5.58 2.95
CA MET A 58 -12.50 -5.37 4.05
C MET A 58 -11.79 -4.02 3.91
N ILE A 59 -11.31 -3.71 2.69
CA ILE A 59 -10.66 -2.42 2.37
C ILE A 59 -11.60 -1.24 2.60
N ASP A 60 -12.85 -1.32 2.16
CA ASP A 60 -13.85 -0.27 2.38
C ASP A 60 -14.10 -0.05 3.87
N THR A 61 -14.15 -1.13 4.66
CA THR A 61 -14.30 -1.04 6.12
C THR A 61 -13.11 -0.32 6.76
N ILE A 62 -11.88 -0.62 6.32
CA ILE A 62 -10.68 0.10 6.76
C ILE A 62 -10.78 1.58 6.39
N PHE A 63 -11.15 1.91 5.15
CA PHE A 63 -11.23 3.31 4.71
C PHE A 63 -12.26 4.14 5.47
N VAL A 64 -13.36 3.52 5.90
CA VAL A 64 -14.40 4.16 6.73
C VAL A 64 -13.92 4.42 8.15
N ASN A 65 -13.19 3.48 8.77
CA ASN A 65 -12.84 3.55 10.20
C ASN A 65 -11.44 4.11 10.47
N ALA A 66 -10.54 4.10 9.48
CA ALA A 66 -9.17 4.55 9.66
C ALA A 66 -9.09 6.04 10.03
N ARG A 67 -8.24 6.35 11.01
CA ARG A 67 -8.12 7.67 11.65
C ARG A 67 -7.22 8.63 10.89
N CYS A 68 -6.23 8.12 10.15
CA CYS A 68 -5.33 8.93 9.34
C CYS A 68 -5.04 8.26 7.98
N LEU A 69 -4.23 8.93 7.15
CA LEU A 69 -3.79 8.40 5.86
C LEU A 69 -2.88 7.18 6.03
N ASP A 70 -1.95 7.23 6.98
CA ASP A 70 -0.99 6.14 7.26
C ASP A 70 -1.71 4.83 7.55
N ASP A 71 -2.86 4.92 8.24
CA ASP A 71 -3.71 3.77 8.53
C ASP A 71 -4.32 3.11 7.28
N LYS A 72 -4.37 3.83 6.16
CA LYS A 72 -4.98 3.38 4.90
C LYS A 72 -3.95 2.86 3.89
N ILE A 73 -2.65 3.06 4.13
CA ILE A 73 -1.60 2.79 3.14
C ILE A 73 -1.57 1.30 2.74
N ASP A 74 -1.57 0.39 3.70
CA ASP A 74 -1.60 -1.06 3.43
C ASP A 74 -2.86 -1.51 2.66
N ALA A 75 -3.99 -0.88 2.97
CA ALA A 75 -5.25 -1.14 2.27
C ALA A 75 -5.22 -0.61 0.83
N TYR A 76 -4.62 0.56 0.59
CA TYR A 76 -4.38 1.06 -0.77
C TYR A 76 -3.42 0.17 -1.54
N PHE A 77 -2.34 -0.33 -0.93
CA PHE A 77 -1.43 -1.28 -1.58
C PHE A 77 -2.16 -2.56 -1.99
N THR A 78 -2.96 -3.12 -1.10
CA THR A 78 -3.77 -4.32 -1.38
C THR A 78 -4.77 -4.07 -2.51
N LEU A 79 -5.46 -2.92 -2.48
CA LEU A 79 -6.38 -2.52 -3.54
C LEU A 79 -5.70 -2.42 -4.91
N ILE A 80 -4.55 -1.74 -4.98
CA ILE A 80 -3.77 -1.56 -6.21
C ILE A 80 -3.31 -2.93 -6.75
N ARG A 81 -2.81 -3.81 -5.88
CA ARG A 81 -2.42 -5.19 -6.25
C ARG A 81 -3.60 -5.98 -6.79
N GLY A 82 -4.76 -5.91 -6.12
CA GLY A 82 -6.00 -6.55 -6.55
C GLY A 82 -6.49 -6.06 -7.91
N LEU A 83 -6.40 -4.75 -8.17
CA LEU A 83 -6.74 -4.16 -9.47
C LEU A 83 -5.79 -4.64 -10.59
N PHE A 84 -4.49 -4.72 -10.33
CA PHE A 84 -3.53 -5.28 -11.29
C PHE A 84 -3.78 -6.76 -11.57
N ALA A 85 -4.08 -7.56 -10.54
CA ALA A 85 -4.41 -8.97 -10.69
C ALA A 85 -5.67 -9.20 -11.56
N GLN A 86 -6.60 -8.25 -11.54
CA GLN A 86 -7.82 -8.24 -12.36
C GLN A 86 -7.64 -7.55 -13.72
N ALA A 87 -6.39 -7.33 -14.16
CA ALA A 87 -6.06 -6.63 -15.41
C ALA A 87 -6.63 -5.20 -15.52
N ASN A 88 -6.97 -4.56 -14.39
CA ASN A 88 -7.48 -3.20 -14.31
C ASN A 88 -6.36 -2.20 -13.94
N GLY A 89 -5.27 -2.26 -14.72
CA GLY A 89 -4.11 -1.38 -14.55
C GLY A 89 -4.42 0.12 -14.59
N PRO A 90 -5.31 0.63 -15.48
CA PRO A 90 -5.63 2.05 -15.52
C PRO A 90 -6.25 2.57 -14.21
N GLN A 91 -7.14 1.80 -13.59
CA GLN A 91 -7.71 2.17 -12.29
C GLN A 91 -6.67 2.07 -11.17
N ALA A 92 -5.83 1.03 -11.20
CA ALA A 92 -4.73 0.87 -10.24
C ALA A 92 -3.79 2.09 -10.26
N SER A 93 -3.37 2.55 -11.45
CA SER A 93 -2.53 3.73 -11.62
C SER A 93 -3.22 5.01 -11.13
N LYS A 94 -4.53 5.16 -11.37
CA LYS A 94 -5.30 6.31 -10.88
C LYS A 94 -5.34 6.36 -9.35
N VAL A 95 -5.56 5.22 -8.71
CA VAL A 95 -5.54 5.11 -7.24
C VAL A 95 -4.14 5.40 -6.70
N GLY A 96 -3.10 4.80 -7.29
CA GLY A 96 -1.70 5.06 -6.88
C GLY A 96 -1.34 6.54 -6.96
N LEU A 97 -1.61 7.20 -8.09
CA LEU A 97 -1.34 8.64 -8.25
C LEU A 97 -2.13 9.50 -7.24
N LEU A 98 -3.36 9.12 -6.92
CA LEU A 98 -4.16 9.83 -5.91
C LEU A 98 -3.52 9.72 -4.53
N VAL A 99 -3.12 8.52 -4.12
CA VAL A 99 -2.50 8.27 -2.80
C VAL A 99 -1.16 8.98 -2.69
N LEU A 100 -0.33 8.91 -3.74
CA LEU A 100 0.95 9.62 -3.76
C LEU A 100 0.77 11.14 -3.65
N SER A 101 -0.25 11.71 -4.29
CA SER A 101 -0.59 13.11 -4.11
C SER A 101 -1.01 13.44 -2.68
N GLN A 102 -1.67 12.52 -1.98
CA GLN A 102 -2.03 12.70 -0.56
C GLN A 102 -0.80 12.60 0.36
N LEU A 103 0.23 11.85 -0.06
CA LEU A 103 1.54 11.77 0.59
C LEU A 103 2.46 12.97 0.26
N GLY A 104 1.99 13.91 -0.56
CA GLY A 104 2.73 15.13 -0.92
C GLY A 104 3.58 15.00 -2.18
N GLU A 105 3.51 13.87 -2.90
CA GLU A 105 4.20 13.69 -4.17
C GLU A 105 3.37 14.25 -5.33
N SER A 106 3.88 15.31 -5.97
CA SER A 106 3.27 15.86 -7.18
C SER A 106 3.87 15.22 -8.42
N PHE A 107 3.04 14.64 -9.29
CA PHE A 107 3.48 14.11 -10.57
C PHE A 107 3.26 15.13 -11.69
N PRO A 108 4.26 15.35 -12.55
CA PRO A 108 4.13 16.27 -13.67
C PRO A 108 3.15 15.76 -14.72
N THR A 109 2.49 16.70 -15.40
CA THR A 109 1.61 16.35 -16.52
C THR A 109 2.43 15.90 -17.73
N PHE A 110 1.82 15.17 -18.65
CA PHE A 110 2.51 14.64 -19.85
C PHE A 110 3.22 15.73 -20.68
N SER A 111 2.72 16.97 -20.61
CA SER A 111 3.31 18.14 -21.28
C SER A 111 4.67 18.55 -20.69
N ASP A 112 4.95 18.23 -19.43
CA ASP A 112 6.12 18.72 -18.69
C ASP A 112 7.22 17.66 -18.54
N ILE A 113 6.97 16.42 -18.98
CA ILE A 113 7.85 15.27 -18.72
C ILE A 113 9.26 15.51 -19.24
N LYS A 114 9.43 16.07 -20.45
CA LYS A 114 10.76 16.25 -21.07
C LYS A 114 11.63 17.28 -20.35
N SER A 115 11.06 18.40 -19.94
CA SER A 115 11.81 19.45 -19.23
C SER A 115 12.13 19.02 -17.80
N ILE A 116 11.21 18.33 -17.14
CA ILE A 116 11.40 17.85 -15.76
C ILE A 116 12.37 16.68 -15.70
N THR A 117 12.33 15.73 -16.65
CA THR A 117 13.30 14.63 -16.66
C THR A 117 14.74 15.13 -16.77
N VAL A 118 15.02 16.09 -17.65
CA VAL A 118 16.38 16.64 -17.77
C VAL A 118 16.83 17.32 -16.47
N ALA A 119 15.95 18.09 -15.83
CA ALA A 119 16.25 18.77 -14.58
C ALA A 119 16.48 17.78 -13.41
N GLU A 120 15.64 16.77 -13.27
CA GLU A 120 15.76 15.76 -12.21
C GLU A 120 17.00 14.90 -12.40
N PHE A 121 17.30 14.45 -13.62
CA PHE A 121 18.54 13.72 -13.90
C PHE A 121 19.79 14.56 -13.59
N ALA A 122 19.76 15.86 -13.88
CA ALA A 122 20.87 16.75 -13.56
C ALA A 122 21.07 16.89 -12.03
N LYS A 123 19.98 17.05 -11.26
CA LYS A 123 20.02 17.10 -9.79
C LYS A 123 20.58 15.81 -9.21
N VAL A 124 20.08 14.65 -9.65
CA VAL A 124 20.55 13.34 -9.20
C VAL A 124 22.04 13.18 -9.49
N LYS A 125 22.47 13.50 -10.71
CA LYS A 125 23.89 13.46 -11.09
C LYS A 125 24.76 14.39 -10.25
N GLN A 126 24.26 15.57 -9.89
CA GLN A 126 24.96 16.51 -9.03
C GLN A 126 25.08 16.00 -7.58
N ILE A 127 24.02 15.41 -7.03
CA ILE A 127 24.01 14.86 -5.66
C ILE A 127 24.93 13.64 -5.57
N ILE A 128 24.80 12.70 -6.51
CA ILE A 128 25.62 11.48 -6.53
C ILE A 128 27.08 11.83 -6.85
N GLY A 129 27.33 12.72 -7.82
CA GLY A 129 28.69 13.13 -8.20
C GLY A 129 29.44 13.91 -7.13
N ARG A 130 28.78 14.31 -6.04
CA ARG A 130 29.40 14.93 -4.86
C ARG A 130 29.78 13.91 -3.77
N LYS A 131 29.38 12.65 -3.94
CA LYS A 131 29.67 11.57 -3.00
C LYS A 131 30.74 10.65 -3.57
N THR A 132 31.60 10.13 -2.70
CA THR A 132 32.55 9.08 -3.07
C THR A 132 31.87 7.71 -3.10
N ASP A 133 32.52 6.73 -3.72
CA ASP A 133 32.01 5.35 -3.76
C ASP A 133 31.82 4.79 -2.32
N ASP A 134 32.77 5.05 -1.41
CA ASP A 134 32.68 4.62 -0.01
C ASP A 134 31.54 5.32 0.75
N GLU A 135 31.29 6.61 0.47
CA GLU A 135 30.15 7.33 1.05
C GLU A 135 28.82 6.80 0.53
N LEU A 136 28.72 6.41 -0.75
CA LEU A 136 27.51 5.81 -1.31
C LEU A 136 27.22 4.44 -0.71
N LEU A 137 28.27 3.64 -0.47
CA LEU A 137 28.14 2.32 0.16
C LEU A 137 27.75 2.38 1.64
N THR A 138 27.93 3.53 2.29
CA THR A 138 27.61 3.75 3.71
C THR A 138 26.38 4.64 3.93
N ILE A 139 25.67 5.03 2.87
CA ILE A 139 24.39 5.74 3.00
C ILE A 139 23.41 4.89 3.82
N THR A 140 22.82 5.50 4.85
CA THR A 140 21.74 4.92 5.61
C THR A 140 20.52 4.67 4.72
N ALA A 141 19.80 3.59 5.00
CA ALA A 141 18.51 3.35 4.38
C ALA A 141 17.58 4.56 4.60
N MET A 142 16.62 4.77 3.71
CA MET A 142 15.62 5.82 3.85
C MET A 142 14.88 5.65 5.18
N GLU A 143 14.87 6.69 6.01
CA GLU A 143 14.22 6.68 7.34
C GLU A 143 12.89 7.46 7.38
N ASP A 144 12.61 8.25 6.34
CA ASP A 144 11.38 9.05 6.25
C ASP A 144 10.19 8.14 5.89
N GLY A 145 9.28 7.93 6.85
CA GLY A 145 8.12 7.07 6.70
C GLY A 145 7.16 7.47 5.58
N HIS A 146 6.98 8.77 5.32
CA HIS A 146 6.14 9.23 4.20
C HIS A 146 6.79 8.91 2.87
N LYS A 147 8.11 9.03 2.76
CA LYS A 147 8.87 8.66 1.56
C LYS A 147 9.00 7.16 1.37
N ILE A 148 8.97 6.36 2.43
CA ILE A 148 8.93 4.89 2.34
C ILE A 148 7.56 4.42 1.85
N ALA A 149 6.49 5.13 2.25
CA ALA A 149 5.14 4.77 1.89
C ALA A 149 4.73 5.22 0.48
N ALA A 150 5.42 6.23 -0.08
CA ALA A 150 5.26 6.73 -1.44
C ALA A 150 6.10 5.92 -2.44
#